data_AF-A0A2A9NRA9-F1
#
_entry.id   AF-A0A2A9NRA9-F1
#
_cell.length_a   1.000
_cell.length_b   1.000
_cell.length_c   1.000
_cell.angle_alpha   90.00
_cell.angle_beta   90.00
_cell.angle_gamma   90.00
#
_symmetry.space_group_name_H-M   'P 1'
#
loop_
_entity.id
_entity.type
_entity.pdbx_description
1 polymer ?
#
loop_
_entity_poly.entity_id
_entity_poly.type
_entity_poly.pdbx_seq_one_letter_code
_entity_poly.pdbx_strand_id
1 'polypeptide(L)' 'RIQIPSILDIQLTPLESQLCTFLNDCTLFIKQSKNIHASCRIAGGWVRDKESTCHSH' A
#
# COMPACT_ATOMS: atom_id res chain seq x y z
N ARG A 1 -25.01 -8.67 -10.62
CA ARG A 1 -23.63 -8.39 -11.11
C ARG A 1 -23.09 -7.25 -10.25
N ILE A 2 -21.91 -7.40 -9.66
CA ILE A 2 -21.25 -6.33 -8.91
C ILE A 2 -20.56 -5.43 -9.94
N GLN A 3 -20.86 -4.14 -9.93
CA GLN A 3 -20.16 -3.17 -10.75
C GLN A 3 -18.83 -2.87 -10.07
N ILE A 4 -17.73 -3.34 -10.67
CA ILE A 4 -16.38 -3.03 -10.19
C ILE A 4 -16.03 -1.66 -10.77
N PRO A 5 -15.74 -0.64 -9.95
CA PRO A 5 -15.36 0.68 -10.44
C PRO A 5 -14.10 0.57 -11.31
N SER A 6 -14.11 1.26 -12.45
CA SER A 6 -13.08 1.19 -13.50
C SER A 6 -11.72 1.73 -13.03
N ILE A 7 -11.71 2.53 -11.97
CA ILE A 7 -10.54 3.20 -11.42
C ILE A 7 -10.68 3.17 -9.89
N LEU A 8 -9.72 2.51 -9.24
CA LEU A 8 -9.56 2.47 -7.79
C LEU A 8 -8.43 3.46 -7.46
N ASP A 9 -8.79 4.66 -6.99
CA ASP A 9 -7.83 5.70 -6.62
C ASP A 9 -7.61 5.66 -5.10
N ILE A 10 -6.48 5.09 -4.67
CA ILE A 10 -6.14 4.97 -3.26
C ILE A 10 -5.30 6.17 -2.87
N GLN A 11 -5.94 7.14 -2.23
CA GLN A 11 -5.23 8.30 -1.69
C GLN A 11 -4.58 7.95 -0.36
N LEU A 12 -3.25 8.00 -0.31
CA LEU A 12 -2.49 7.83 0.93
C LEU A 12 -2.53 9.12 1.75
N THR A 13 -2.78 9.01 3.05
CA THR A 13 -2.52 10.11 3.98
C THR A 13 -1.02 10.34 4.09
N PRO A 14 -0.57 11.51 4.57
CA PRO A 14 0.85 11.80 4.73
C PRO A 14 1.59 10.75 5.59
N LEU A 15 0.96 10.26 6.65
CA LEU A 15 1.53 9.24 7.54
C LEU A 15 1.72 7.90 6.83
N GLU A 16 0.75 7.48 6.02
CA GLU A 16 0.82 6.22 5.30
C GLU A 16 1.82 6.28 4.15
N SER A 17 1.97 7.45 3.51
CA SER A 17 3.03 7.69 2.53
C SER A 17 4.42 7.57 3.15
N GLN A 18 4.62 8.13 4.36
CA GLN A 18 5.86 7.97 5.13
C GLN A 18 6.12 6.51 5.49
N LEU A 19 5.09 5.77 5.90
CA LEU A 19 5.23 4.34 6.19
C LEU A 19 5.61 3.53 4.95
N CYS A 20 4.98 3.79 3.80
CA CYS A 20 5.34 3.16 2.52
C CYS A 20 6.80 3.44 2.14
N THR A 21 7.25 4.68 2.33
CA THR A 21 8.64 5.09 2.07
C THR A 21 9.61 4.32 2.97
N PHE A 22 9.31 4.25 4.27
CA PHE A 22 10.14 3.51 5.22
C PHE A 22 10.24 2.01 4.91
N LEU A 23 9.12 1.37 4.53
CA LEU A 23 9.10 -0.04 4.13
C LEU A 23 9.90 -0.29 2.84
N ASN A 24 9.86 0.66 1.91
CA ASN A 24 10.68 0.61 0.70
C ASN A 24 12.17 0.71 1.03
N ASP A 25 12.56 1.63 1.90
CA ASP A 25 13.96 1.79 2.32
C ASP A 25 14.48 0.54 3.03
N CYS A 26 13.66 -0.11 3.88
CA CYS A 26 13.98 -1.41 4.47
C CYS A 26 14.20 -2.48 3.39
N THR A 27 13.38 -2.50 2.35
CA THR A 27 13.51 -3.45 1.23
C THR A 27 14.83 -3.24 0.48
N LEU A 28 15.19 -1.98 0.20
CA LEU A 28 16.44 -1.62 -0.45
C LEU A 28 17.65 -1.99 0.43
N PHE A 29 17.57 -1.73 1.73
CA PHE A 29 18.61 -2.10 2.68
C PHE A 29 18.84 -3.61 2.73
N ILE A 30 17.78 -4.42 2.78
CA ILE A 30 17.88 -5.89 2.77
C ILE A 30 18.50 -6.38 1.46
N LYS A 31 18.11 -5.78 0.34
CA LYS A 31 18.70 -6.10 -0.98
C LYS A 31 20.18 -5.76 -1.02
N GLN A 32 20.59 -4.60 -0.50
CA GLN A 32 21.99 -4.17 -0.51
C GLN A 32 22.85 -4.99 0.47
N SER A 33 22.38 -5.21 1.70
CA SER A 33 23.15 -5.91 2.73
C SER A 33 23.20 -7.43 2.54
N LYS A 34 22.12 -8.04 2.06
CA LYS A 34 21.99 -9.51 2.02
C LYS A 34 21.84 -10.08 0.62
N ASN A 35 21.76 -9.24 -0.42
CA ASN A 35 21.42 -9.65 -1.79
C ASN A 35 20.09 -10.41 -1.88
N ILE A 36 19.17 -10.15 -0.94
CA ILE A 36 17.85 -10.79 -0.89
C ILE A 36 16.82 -9.81 -1.46
N HIS A 37 16.06 -10.25 -2.47
CA HIS A 37 14.87 -9.52 -2.89
C HIS A 37 13.74 -9.74 -1.89
N ALA A 38 13.37 -8.69 -1.16
CA ALA A 38 12.16 -8.63 -0.37
C ALA A 38 11.10 -7.79 -1.11
N SER A 39 9.82 -8.06 -0.85
CA SER A 39 8.73 -7.18 -1.27
C SER A 39 7.82 -6.91 -0.07
N CYS A 40 7.72 -5.65 0.34
CA CYS A 40 6.74 -5.22 1.33
C CYS A 40 5.41 -4.95 0.63
N ARG A 41 4.35 -5.65 1.03
CA ARG A 41 2.97 -5.39 0.58
C ARG A 41 2.14 -5.05 1.79
N ILE A 42 1.38 -3.95 1.71
CA ILE A 42 0.37 -3.67 2.74
C ILE A 42 -0.80 -4.64 2.50
N ALA A 43 -1.13 -5.46 3.49
CA ALA A 43 -2.12 -6.51 3.36
C ALA A 43 -3.52 -5.94 3.04
N GLY A 44 -4.26 -6.64 2.18
CA GLY A 44 -5.44 -6.13 1.50
C GLY A 44 -6.66 -5.78 2.36
N GLY A 45 -6.68 -6.08 3.67
CA GLY A 45 -7.73 -5.60 4.57
C GLY A 45 -7.72 -4.07 4.65
N TRP A 46 -6.56 -3.49 4.90
CA TRP A 46 -6.38 -2.04 4.97
C TRP A 46 -6.69 -1.33 3.64
N VAL A 47 -6.33 -1.94 2.51
CA VAL A 47 -6.63 -1.41 1.16
C VAL A 47 -8.15 -1.42 0.89
N ARG A 48 -8.86 -2.44 1.35
CA ARG A 48 -10.33 -2.53 1.22
C ARG A 48 -11.06 -1.54 2.13
N ASP A 49 -10.59 -1.32 3.36
CA ASP A 49 -11.17 -0.33 4.27
C ASP A 49 -11.02 1.10 3.71
N LYS A 50 -9.87 1.43 3.11
CA LYS A 50 -9.67 2.69 2.38
C LYS A 50 -10.68 2.90 1.25
N GLU A 51 -10.89 1.89 0.41
CA GLU A 51 -11.89 1.91 -0.67
C GLU A 51 -13.33 2.04 -0.14
N SER A 52 -13.63 1.39 0.98
CA SER A 52 -14.97 1.42 1.59
C SER A 52 -15.29 2.80 2.20
N THR A 53 -14.27 3.49 2.69
CA THR A 53 -14.42 4.80 3.33
C THR A 53 -14.74 5.91 2.31
N CYS A 54 -14.24 5.82 1.08
CA CYS A 54 -14.56 6.77 0.00
C CYS A 54 -15.98 6.60 -0.58
N HIS A 55 -16.64 5.46 -0.38
CA HIS A 55 -18.02 5.23 -0.83
C HIS A 55 -19.09 5.68 0.18
N SER A 56 -18.68 6.21 1.34
CA SER A 56 -19.59 6.60 2.44
C SER A 56 -19.71 8.11 2.64
N HIS A 57 -19.28 8.93 1.68
CA HIS A 57 -19.41 10.40 1.69
C HIS A 57 -20.08 10.91 0.41
#